data_AF-A0AA88T5Y0-F1
#
_entry.id   AF-A0AA88T5Y0-F1
#
_cell.length_a   1.000
_cell.length_b   1.000
_cell.length_c   1.000
_cell.angle_alpha   90.00
_cell.angle_beta   90.00
_cell.angle_gamma   90.00
#
_symmetry.space_group_name_H-M   'P 1'
#
loop_
_entity.id
_entity.type
_entity.pdbx_description
1 polymer ?
#
loop_
_entity_poly.entity_id
_entity_poly.type
_entity_poly.pdbx_seq_one_letter_code
_entity_poly.pdbx_strand_id
1 'polypeptide(L)'
;MAYHDTTLESELLEHFSCLSVSMDESVINHELPDLDISPGLLYLSDEVLIVIVTHLEPVSLLRLGSTCCRLFRVCSCDSLWTRHFRDSFGVGLPNITTAGYAAKTAFRLVFMWRALFRNVHCNRSLQEKLFAQVPFPPHAYWTQWLVLEDRVPLPAAQLPCADVEKLWGTPRDLLTEKLQENPEGDETLRMEWRELYNLAVIHHGSTAMLFHYVLKQHQSSDHSELESMYRHYTQCRFQWLFTYWLFRQPAPMNRQLRAIYLQWRKHSKKKVSTWGETLCDVRYLASLHPITSDYWKGRLARGDENVGIHTVGNYFSMCKSVVAWILGRDWGRLKRRKVYEDTLNGVYLLLKREMQERLVDHERFWQVAKVQMSRVCTLEETAVNYVNWKMIETLPYYKLYLVSGNSVYLQHVQGFLRRKRMLHDWIYLEDNTWLRELLPDELFTLLVFDTKISQGSLHGASASAQLSRLVWLYLHSGEQLYMEGVKQAVLQDVHTRLAVSTDVLSADLWQPGLRPVSP
;
A
#
# COMPACT_ATOMS: atom_id res chain seq x y z
N MET A 1 5.21 13.15 -46.44
CA MET A 1 6.13 13.64 -45.39
C MET A 1 5.83 12.85 -44.13
N ALA A 2 6.69 11.89 -43.82
CA ALA A 2 6.51 10.96 -42.70
C ALA A 2 7.02 11.63 -41.43
N TYR A 3 6.12 11.98 -40.51
CA TYR A 3 6.50 12.31 -39.13
C TYR A 3 6.85 11.00 -38.44
N HIS A 4 8.13 10.82 -38.13
CA HIS A 4 8.61 9.73 -37.28
C HIS A 4 8.09 9.93 -35.85
N ASP A 5 7.50 8.87 -35.31
CA ASP A 5 6.82 8.77 -34.02
C ASP A 5 7.83 8.64 -32.86
N THR A 6 8.73 9.63 -32.71
CA THR A 6 9.82 9.62 -31.70
C THR A 6 9.39 10.09 -30.31
N THR A 7 8.19 10.66 -30.18
CA THR A 7 7.68 11.22 -28.91
C THR A 7 7.26 10.13 -27.92
N LEU A 8 6.71 9.01 -28.41
CA LEU A 8 6.19 7.96 -27.54
C LEU A 8 7.28 7.06 -26.93
N GLU A 9 8.34 6.76 -27.67
CA GLU A 9 9.50 6.03 -27.12
C GLU A 9 10.19 6.83 -26.01
N SER A 10 10.25 8.16 -26.16
CA SER A 10 10.76 9.08 -25.14
C SER A 10 9.88 9.12 -23.88
N GLU A 11 8.56 9.08 -24.03
CA GLU A 11 7.61 9.10 -22.91
C GLU A 11 7.53 7.76 -22.15
N LEU A 12 7.66 6.64 -22.85
CA LEU A 12 7.81 5.33 -22.22
C LEU A 12 9.15 5.24 -21.45
N LEU A 13 10.23 5.81 -22.00
CA LEU A 13 11.52 5.96 -21.33
C LEU A 13 11.41 6.76 -20.02
N GLU A 14 10.67 7.87 -19.99
CA GLU A 14 10.43 8.66 -18.76
C GLU A 14 9.63 7.88 -17.69
N HIS A 15 8.65 7.08 -18.11
CA HIS A 15 7.89 6.25 -17.17
C HIS A 15 8.69 5.05 -16.64
N PHE A 16 9.69 4.56 -17.39
CA PHE A 16 10.57 3.48 -16.93
C PHE A 16 11.76 3.98 -16.09
N SER A 17 12.22 5.22 -16.28
CA SER A 17 13.17 5.87 -15.35
C SER A 17 12.54 6.18 -13.99
N CYS A 18 11.21 6.36 -13.92
CA CYS A 18 10.51 6.46 -12.63
C CYS A 18 10.39 5.12 -11.86
N LEU A 19 10.77 3.99 -12.49
CA LEU A 19 10.80 2.66 -11.88
C LEU A 19 12.23 2.21 -11.51
N SER A 20 13.25 3.06 -11.70
CA SER A 20 14.56 2.81 -11.11
C SER A 20 14.48 3.02 -9.60
N VAL A 21 14.85 1.99 -8.85
CA VAL A 21 15.17 2.09 -7.43
C VAL A 21 16.11 3.27 -7.25
N SER A 22 15.72 4.22 -6.39
CA SER A 22 16.62 5.27 -5.90
C SER A 22 17.85 4.59 -5.30
N MET A 23 18.94 4.55 -6.05
CA MET A 23 20.25 4.31 -5.45
C MET A 23 20.56 5.56 -4.63
N ASP A 24 20.70 5.37 -3.33
CA ASP A 24 21.23 6.38 -2.42
C ASP A 24 22.50 6.99 -3.03
N GLU A 25 22.46 8.29 -3.30
CA GLU A 25 23.64 9.11 -3.57
C GLU A 25 24.48 9.19 -2.29
N SER A 26 25.28 8.16 -2.02
CA SER A 26 26.34 8.23 -1.01
C SER A 26 27.40 7.14 -1.22
N VAL A 27 28.00 7.08 -2.41
CA VAL A 27 29.29 6.39 -2.57
C VAL A 27 30.25 7.25 -3.41
N ILE A 28 30.91 8.14 -2.67
CA ILE A 28 32.37 8.36 -2.68
C ILE A 28 33.01 8.68 -4.04
N ASN A 29 33.36 9.96 -4.20
CA ASN A 29 34.45 10.43 -5.03
C ASN A 29 35.74 9.69 -4.66
N HIS A 30 36.12 8.70 -5.46
CA HIS A 30 37.51 8.29 -5.61
C HIS A 30 37.86 8.31 -7.09
N GLU A 31 38.91 9.05 -7.40
CA GLU A 31 39.59 9.09 -8.69
C GLU A 31 39.83 7.66 -9.19
N LEU A 32 39.29 7.32 -10.37
CA LEU A 32 39.48 6.01 -11.01
C LEU A 32 40.84 5.99 -11.71
N PRO A 33 41.77 5.10 -11.32
CA PRO A 33 42.94 4.79 -12.13
C PRO A 33 42.59 3.73 -13.18
N ASP A 34 43.14 3.91 -14.38
CA ASP A 34 43.24 2.98 -15.53
C ASP A 34 41.99 2.18 -15.95
N LEU A 35 41.52 2.44 -17.17
CA LEU A 35 40.49 1.66 -17.86
C LEU A 35 40.92 0.19 -18.01
N ASP A 36 40.45 -0.66 -17.10
CA ASP A 36 40.30 -2.08 -17.32
C ASP A 36 39.25 -2.30 -18.43
N ILE A 37 39.70 -2.50 -19.66
CA ILE A 37 38.86 -2.87 -20.81
C ILE A 37 38.46 -4.35 -20.64
N SER A 38 37.67 -4.63 -19.61
CA SER A 38 36.91 -5.87 -19.55
C SER A 38 35.80 -5.78 -20.62
N PRO A 39 35.65 -6.78 -21.50
CA PRO A 39 34.63 -6.74 -22.54
C PRO A 39 33.25 -6.74 -21.87
N GLY A 40 32.60 -5.58 -21.86
CA GLY A 40 31.23 -5.41 -21.39
C GLY A 40 30.20 -6.07 -22.32
N LEU A 41 28.95 -6.11 -21.90
CA LEU A 41 27.83 -6.75 -22.62
C LEU A 41 27.76 -6.34 -24.11
N LEU A 42 28.08 -5.08 -24.43
CA LEU A 42 28.05 -4.54 -25.79
C LEU A 42 29.20 -5.02 -26.70
N TYR A 43 30.15 -5.81 -26.21
CA TYR A 43 31.20 -6.45 -27.03
C TYR A 43 30.80 -7.83 -27.54
N LEU A 44 29.73 -8.42 -27.00
CA LEU A 44 29.19 -9.70 -27.47
C LEU A 44 28.62 -9.57 -28.88
N SER A 45 28.55 -10.66 -29.64
CA SER A 45 27.86 -10.68 -30.94
C SER A 45 26.33 -10.58 -30.74
N ASP A 46 25.61 -10.17 -31.79
CA ASP A 46 24.15 -10.04 -31.71
C ASP A 46 23.47 -11.38 -31.43
N GLU A 47 24.01 -12.49 -31.93
CA GLU A 47 23.50 -13.85 -31.68
C GLU A 47 23.62 -14.23 -30.20
N VAL A 48 24.77 -13.93 -29.58
CA VAL A 48 24.98 -14.18 -28.15
C VAL A 48 24.06 -13.29 -27.32
N LEU A 49 23.91 -12.02 -27.70
CA LEU A 49 22.97 -11.11 -27.04
C LEU A 49 21.53 -11.61 -27.15
N ILE A 50 21.09 -12.07 -28.33
CA ILE A 50 19.78 -12.68 -28.53
C ILE A 50 19.58 -13.84 -27.55
N VAL A 51 20.53 -14.78 -27.47
CA VAL A 51 20.45 -15.92 -26.53
C VAL A 51 20.28 -15.45 -25.09
N ILE A 52 21.07 -14.46 -24.64
CA ILE A 52 20.94 -13.91 -23.28
C ILE A 52 19.56 -13.28 -23.06
N VAL A 53 19.11 -12.43 -23.99
CA VAL A 53 17.85 -11.69 -23.81
C VAL A 53 16.61 -12.56 -23.99
N THR A 54 16.72 -13.75 -24.61
CA THR A 54 15.58 -14.69 -24.70
C THR A 54 15.03 -15.14 -23.35
N HIS A 55 15.81 -14.99 -22.28
CA HIS A 55 15.42 -15.34 -20.91
C HIS A 55 14.77 -14.18 -20.15
N LEU A 56 14.72 -12.98 -20.73
CA LEU A 56 14.11 -11.82 -20.10
C LEU A 56 12.60 -11.83 -20.30
N GLU A 57 11.86 -11.39 -19.28
CA GLU A 57 10.44 -11.09 -19.44
C GLU A 57 10.23 -9.89 -20.38
N PRO A 58 9.06 -9.77 -21.05
CA PRO A 58 8.79 -8.69 -22.01
C PRO A 58 9.09 -7.27 -21.49
N VAL A 59 8.80 -7.00 -20.22
CA VAL A 59 9.07 -5.68 -19.60
C VAL A 59 10.57 -5.41 -19.48
N SER A 60 11.32 -6.39 -19.01
CA SER A 60 12.78 -6.30 -18.89
C SER A 60 13.44 -6.18 -20.27
N LEU A 61 12.90 -6.87 -21.29
CA LEU A 61 13.35 -6.79 -22.67
C LEU A 61 13.15 -5.39 -23.27
N LEU A 62 12.00 -4.75 -23.02
CA LEU A 62 11.73 -3.38 -23.44
C LEU A 62 12.68 -2.37 -22.78
N ARG A 63 12.88 -2.49 -21.47
CA ARG A 63 13.83 -1.64 -20.72
C ARG A 63 15.26 -1.79 -21.22
N LEU A 64 15.68 -3.01 -21.53
CA LEU A 64 16.99 -3.23 -22.13
C LEU A 64 17.07 -2.60 -23.52
N GLY A 65 16.02 -2.74 -24.32
CA GLY A 65 15.93 -2.14 -25.66
C GLY A 65 15.98 -0.61 -25.65
N SER A 66 15.55 0.04 -24.57
CA SER A 66 15.57 1.51 -24.46
C SER A 66 16.93 2.08 -24.03
N THR A 67 17.93 1.24 -23.75
CA THR A 67 19.24 1.71 -23.27
C THR A 67 20.14 2.26 -24.38
N CYS A 68 20.18 1.61 -25.55
CA CYS A 68 21.00 2.06 -26.69
C CYS A 68 20.50 1.45 -28.01
N CYS A 69 20.90 2.02 -29.15
CA CYS A 69 20.47 1.60 -30.48
C CYS A 69 20.77 0.13 -30.79
N ARG A 70 21.92 -0.41 -30.33
CA ARG A 70 22.28 -1.81 -30.57
C ARG A 70 21.34 -2.76 -29.82
N LEU A 71 21.09 -2.49 -28.54
CA LEU A 71 20.17 -3.28 -27.74
C LEU A 71 18.73 -3.11 -28.20
N PHE A 72 18.34 -1.92 -28.68
CA PHE A 72 17.06 -1.71 -29.34
C PHE A 72 16.86 -2.65 -30.53
N ARG A 73 17.87 -2.73 -31.42
CA ARG A 73 17.85 -3.62 -32.60
C ARG A 73 17.72 -5.08 -32.18
N VAL A 74 18.57 -5.53 -31.25
CA VAL A 74 18.56 -6.91 -30.74
C VAL A 74 17.22 -7.25 -30.08
N CYS A 75 16.74 -6.41 -29.16
CA CYS A 75 15.48 -6.60 -28.46
C CYS A 75 14.25 -6.44 -29.36
N SER A 76 14.40 -5.96 -30.60
CA SER A 76 13.31 -5.86 -31.58
C SER A 76 13.28 -7.02 -32.56
N CYS A 77 14.14 -8.04 -32.39
CA CYS A 77 14.12 -9.24 -33.21
C CYS A 77 12.76 -9.96 -33.11
N ASP A 78 12.09 -10.18 -34.24
CA ASP A 78 10.75 -10.78 -34.26
C ASP A 78 10.72 -12.19 -33.66
N SER A 79 11.80 -12.97 -33.79
CA SER A 79 11.87 -14.31 -33.19
C SER A 79 11.69 -14.32 -31.67
N LEU A 80 12.17 -13.27 -30.99
CA LEU A 80 11.97 -13.07 -29.55
C LEU A 80 10.50 -12.82 -29.24
N TRP A 81 9.88 -11.91 -29.98
CA TRP A 81 8.50 -11.50 -29.74
C TRP A 81 7.49 -12.59 -30.15
N THR A 82 7.77 -13.37 -31.20
CA THR A 82 6.96 -14.54 -31.56
C THR A 82 6.98 -15.59 -30.45
N ARG A 83 8.12 -15.79 -29.79
CA ARG A 83 8.22 -16.66 -28.62
C ARG A 83 7.41 -16.09 -27.45
N HIS A 84 7.64 -14.82 -27.07
CA HIS A 84 6.89 -14.20 -25.98
C HIS A 84 5.38 -14.17 -26.22
N PHE A 85 4.95 -13.96 -27.47
CA PHE A 85 3.56 -14.02 -27.87
C PHE A 85 2.96 -15.40 -27.63
N ARG A 86 3.68 -16.46 -28.01
CA ARG A 86 3.30 -17.84 -27.74
C ARG A 86 3.23 -18.13 -26.24
N ASP A 87 4.26 -17.75 -25.49
CA ASP A 87 4.35 -18.02 -24.06
C ASP A 87 3.27 -17.26 -23.26
N SER A 88 2.94 -16.02 -23.68
CA SER A 88 1.99 -15.17 -22.95
C SER A 88 0.53 -15.41 -23.34
N PHE A 89 0.27 -15.80 -24.59
CA PHE A 89 -1.09 -15.90 -25.14
C PHE A 89 -1.49 -17.30 -25.57
N GLY A 90 -0.56 -18.27 -25.58
CA GLY A 90 -0.81 -19.65 -26.01
C GLY A 90 -1.01 -19.79 -27.52
N VAL A 91 -0.65 -18.78 -28.30
CA VAL A 91 -0.93 -18.69 -29.74
C VAL A 91 0.35 -18.50 -30.53
N GLY A 92 0.57 -19.29 -31.57
CA GLY A 92 1.69 -19.10 -32.49
C GLY A 92 1.38 -18.02 -33.52
N LEU A 93 2.30 -17.06 -33.72
CA LEU A 93 2.22 -16.15 -34.86
C LEU A 93 2.71 -16.86 -36.14
N PRO A 94 2.06 -16.67 -37.29
CA PRO A 94 2.54 -17.19 -38.57
C PRO A 94 3.84 -16.50 -39.02
N ASN A 95 4.53 -17.09 -40.01
CA ASN A 95 5.79 -16.56 -40.54
C ASN A 95 5.63 -15.11 -41.04
N ILE A 96 6.66 -14.30 -40.77
CA ILE A 96 6.66 -12.82 -40.89
C ILE A 96 6.39 -12.35 -42.33
N THR A 97 6.89 -13.08 -43.33
CA THR A 97 6.74 -12.75 -44.76
C THR A 97 5.28 -12.73 -45.22
N THR A 98 4.40 -13.44 -44.52
CA THR A 98 2.96 -13.51 -44.80
C THR A 98 2.12 -12.64 -43.85
N ALA A 99 2.69 -12.20 -42.72
CA ALA A 99 1.92 -11.60 -41.64
C ALA A 99 1.58 -10.12 -41.90
N GLY A 100 2.47 -9.37 -42.57
CA GLY A 100 2.28 -7.94 -42.84
C GLY A 100 2.56 -7.02 -41.65
N TYR A 101 2.63 -7.52 -40.41
CA TYR A 101 2.89 -6.75 -39.19
C TYR A 101 4.10 -7.28 -38.40
N ALA A 102 4.75 -6.42 -37.61
CA ALA A 102 5.87 -6.79 -36.74
C ALA A 102 5.39 -7.54 -35.48
N ALA A 103 6.11 -8.58 -35.05
CA ALA A 103 5.71 -9.42 -33.91
C ALA A 103 5.72 -8.63 -32.58
N LYS A 104 6.67 -7.69 -32.44
CA LYS A 104 6.73 -6.74 -31.31
C LYS A 104 5.46 -5.90 -31.19
N THR A 105 4.96 -5.36 -32.31
CA THR A 105 3.75 -4.53 -32.34
C THR A 105 2.51 -5.35 -32.03
N ALA A 106 2.40 -6.55 -32.61
CA ALA A 106 1.30 -7.48 -32.31
C ALA A 106 1.25 -7.83 -30.82
N PHE A 107 2.41 -8.16 -30.22
CA PHE A 107 2.51 -8.41 -28.79
C PHE A 107 2.03 -7.22 -27.97
N ARG A 108 2.52 -6.01 -28.29
CA ARG A 108 2.17 -4.76 -27.59
C ARG A 108 0.66 -4.52 -27.58
N LEU A 109 0.00 -4.60 -28.75
CA LEU A 109 -1.43 -4.33 -28.87
C LEU A 109 -2.28 -5.35 -28.10
N VAL A 110 -2.01 -6.64 -28.30
CA VAL A 110 -2.75 -7.71 -27.60
C VAL A 110 -2.52 -7.64 -26.09
N PHE A 111 -1.30 -7.32 -25.65
CA PHE A 111 -1.00 -7.16 -24.24
C PHE A 111 -1.79 -6.01 -23.61
N MET A 112 -1.81 -4.83 -24.24
CA MET A 112 -2.58 -3.68 -23.77
C MET A 112 -4.07 -3.98 -23.71
N TRP A 113 -4.61 -4.59 -24.77
CA TRP A 113 -6.01 -5.01 -24.81
C TRP A 113 -6.34 -5.98 -23.68
N ARG A 114 -5.57 -7.06 -23.52
CA ARG A 114 -5.84 -8.07 -22.49
C ARG A 114 -5.70 -7.53 -21.07
N ALA A 115 -4.74 -6.64 -20.82
CA ALA A 115 -4.60 -5.98 -19.52
C ALA A 115 -5.83 -5.12 -19.18
N LEU A 116 -6.34 -4.38 -20.16
CA LEU A 116 -7.56 -3.57 -20.03
C LEU A 116 -8.80 -4.44 -19.85
N PHE A 117 -8.96 -5.47 -20.69
CA PHE A 117 -10.12 -6.34 -20.70
C PHE A 117 -10.26 -7.16 -19.41
N ARG A 118 -9.16 -7.75 -18.90
CA ARG A 118 -9.16 -8.46 -17.60
C ARG A 118 -9.65 -7.57 -16.45
N ASN A 119 -9.36 -6.27 -16.54
CA ASN A 119 -9.73 -5.26 -15.56
C ASN A 119 -10.98 -4.44 -15.96
N VAL A 120 -11.76 -4.91 -16.94
CA VAL A 120 -12.95 -4.19 -17.41
C VAL A 120 -13.95 -3.94 -16.27
N HIS A 121 -14.06 -4.86 -15.32
CA HIS A 121 -14.97 -4.77 -14.17
C HIS A 121 -14.67 -3.58 -13.24
N CYS A 122 -13.43 -3.08 -13.21
CA CYS A 122 -13.02 -1.95 -12.38
C CYS A 122 -12.69 -0.67 -13.17
N ASN A 123 -12.57 -0.76 -14.50
CA ASN A 123 -12.32 0.38 -15.39
C ASN A 123 -13.62 0.97 -15.96
N ARG A 124 -14.22 1.92 -15.25
CA ARG A 124 -15.48 2.56 -15.66
C ARG A 124 -15.41 3.21 -17.06
N SER A 125 -14.30 3.84 -17.42
CA SER A 125 -14.15 4.48 -18.73
C SER A 125 -14.17 3.46 -19.87
N LEU A 126 -13.57 2.27 -19.66
CA LEU A 126 -13.66 1.17 -20.61
C LEU A 126 -15.07 0.56 -20.64
N GLN A 127 -15.73 0.44 -19.48
CA GLN A 127 -17.11 0.01 -19.42
C GLN A 127 -18.03 0.94 -20.21
N GLU A 128 -17.90 2.25 -20.05
CA GLU A 128 -18.71 3.21 -20.81
C GLU A 128 -18.48 3.05 -22.32
N LYS A 129 -17.24 2.84 -22.77
CA LYS A 129 -16.97 2.61 -24.20
C LYS A 129 -17.48 1.28 -24.73
N LEU A 130 -17.36 0.21 -23.96
CA LEU A 130 -17.83 -1.13 -24.35
C LEU A 130 -19.34 -1.29 -24.18
N PHE A 131 -19.96 -0.58 -23.23
CA PHE A 131 -21.33 -0.84 -22.76
C PHE A 131 -22.31 0.31 -23.00
N ALA A 132 -21.89 1.48 -23.50
CA ALA A 132 -22.80 2.62 -23.71
C ALA A 132 -23.99 2.32 -24.63
N GLN A 133 -23.88 1.31 -25.50
CA GLN A 133 -24.89 1.03 -26.54
C GLN A 133 -25.54 -0.35 -26.42
N VAL A 134 -25.42 -1.07 -25.29
CA VAL A 134 -26.07 -2.39 -25.12
C VAL A 134 -27.58 -2.32 -25.44
N PRO A 135 -28.14 -3.16 -26.33
CA PRO A 135 -27.59 -4.41 -26.90
C PRO A 135 -26.79 -4.29 -28.21
N PHE A 136 -26.58 -3.09 -28.74
CA PHE A 136 -25.76 -2.85 -29.94
C PHE A 136 -24.26 -3.00 -29.64
N PRO A 137 -23.45 -3.43 -30.62
CA PRO A 137 -22.01 -3.58 -30.45
C PRO A 137 -21.34 -2.23 -30.13
N PRO A 138 -20.23 -2.22 -29.39
CA PRO A 138 -19.41 -1.04 -29.25
C PRO A 138 -18.81 -0.61 -30.60
N HIS A 139 -18.15 0.55 -30.62
CA HIS A 139 -17.50 1.08 -31.82
C HIS A 139 -16.65 -0.01 -32.52
N ALA A 140 -16.68 -0.03 -33.87
CA ALA A 140 -16.06 -1.08 -34.69
C ALA A 140 -14.64 -1.47 -34.25
N TYR A 141 -13.85 -0.49 -33.83
CA TYR A 141 -12.52 -0.68 -33.27
C TYR A 141 -12.48 -1.64 -32.06
N TRP A 142 -13.35 -1.46 -31.06
CA TRP A 142 -13.39 -2.27 -29.84
C TRP A 142 -13.99 -3.65 -30.09
N THR A 143 -14.97 -3.72 -30.98
CA THR A 143 -15.69 -4.93 -31.36
C THR A 143 -14.79 -5.98 -32.02
N GLN A 144 -13.77 -5.55 -32.76
CA GLN A 144 -12.75 -6.44 -33.33
C GLN A 144 -11.87 -7.12 -32.26
N TRP A 145 -11.58 -6.45 -31.15
CA TRP A 145 -10.80 -7.03 -30.06
C TRP A 145 -11.59 -8.05 -29.22
N LEU A 146 -12.91 -7.85 -29.07
CA LEU A 146 -13.78 -8.72 -28.26
C LEU A 146 -13.81 -10.16 -28.76
N VAL A 147 -13.66 -10.40 -30.06
CA VAL A 147 -13.64 -11.76 -30.65
C VAL A 147 -12.39 -12.57 -30.26
N LEU A 148 -11.40 -11.96 -29.61
CA LEU A 148 -10.23 -12.67 -29.09
C LEU A 148 -10.48 -13.32 -27.72
N GLU A 149 -11.61 -13.00 -27.09
CA GLU A 149 -11.90 -13.36 -25.70
C GLU A 149 -13.10 -14.32 -25.65
N ASP A 150 -12.86 -15.56 -25.19
CA ASP A 150 -13.88 -16.64 -25.09
C ASP A 150 -15.06 -16.25 -24.18
N ARG A 151 -14.81 -15.41 -23.16
CA ARG A 151 -15.82 -15.00 -22.19
C ARG A 151 -15.88 -13.49 -22.06
N VAL A 152 -16.86 -12.90 -22.72
CA VAL A 152 -17.20 -11.49 -22.58
C VAL A 152 -18.38 -11.36 -21.62
N PRO A 153 -18.28 -10.57 -20.52
CA PRO A 153 -19.36 -10.39 -19.54
C PRO A 153 -20.42 -9.41 -20.07
N LEU A 154 -20.84 -9.61 -21.32
CA LEU A 154 -21.82 -8.81 -22.06
C LEU A 154 -23.07 -9.65 -22.34
N PRO A 155 -24.28 -9.06 -22.32
CA PRO A 155 -25.45 -9.71 -22.86
C PRO A 155 -25.27 -9.95 -24.38
N ALA A 156 -26.13 -10.82 -24.93
CA ALA A 156 -26.15 -11.09 -26.37
C ALA A 156 -26.23 -9.78 -27.17
N ALA A 157 -25.35 -9.64 -28.17
CA ALA A 157 -25.27 -8.46 -29.01
C ALA A 157 -26.21 -8.59 -30.21
N GLN A 158 -26.78 -7.46 -30.63
CA GLN A 158 -27.51 -7.35 -31.89
C GLN A 158 -26.57 -6.82 -32.97
N LEU A 159 -26.19 -7.68 -33.90
CA LEU A 159 -25.11 -7.45 -34.87
C LEU A 159 -25.65 -7.54 -36.30
N PRO A 160 -25.50 -6.50 -37.13
CA PRO A 160 -25.77 -6.61 -38.56
C PRO A 160 -24.86 -7.65 -39.22
N CYS A 161 -25.38 -8.49 -40.11
CA CYS A 161 -24.57 -9.50 -40.83
C CYS A 161 -23.39 -8.87 -41.57
N ALA A 162 -23.60 -7.71 -42.19
CA ALA A 162 -22.56 -6.95 -42.88
C ALA A 162 -21.39 -6.55 -41.95
N ASP A 163 -21.68 -6.22 -40.68
CA ASP A 163 -20.65 -5.90 -39.69
C ASP A 163 -19.92 -7.17 -39.23
N VAL A 164 -20.64 -8.29 -39.10
CA VAL A 164 -20.04 -9.59 -38.75
C VAL A 164 -19.02 -10.03 -39.81
N GLU A 165 -19.42 -9.96 -41.08
CA GLU A 165 -18.56 -10.26 -42.23
C GLU A 165 -17.38 -9.30 -42.33
N LYS A 166 -17.63 -8.00 -42.21
CA LYS A 166 -16.59 -6.97 -42.34
C LYS A 166 -15.58 -7.01 -41.19
N LEU A 167 -16.04 -7.12 -39.95
CA LEU A 167 -15.19 -6.99 -38.76
C LEU A 167 -14.49 -8.30 -38.40
N TRP A 168 -15.14 -9.44 -38.61
CA TRP A 168 -14.62 -10.75 -38.17
C TRP A 168 -14.40 -11.73 -39.32
N GLY A 169 -14.79 -11.39 -40.54
CA GLY A 169 -14.53 -12.21 -41.72
C GLY A 169 -15.38 -13.47 -41.80
N THR A 170 -16.43 -13.59 -40.99
CA THR A 170 -17.32 -14.76 -40.97
C THR A 170 -18.38 -14.58 -42.07
N PRO A 171 -18.41 -15.43 -43.11
CA PRO A 171 -19.32 -15.29 -44.24
C PRO A 171 -20.78 -15.50 -43.85
N ARG A 172 -21.69 -14.82 -44.58
CA ARG A 172 -23.14 -14.92 -44.41
C ARG A 172 -23.67 -16.34 -44.36
N ASP A 173 -23.07 -17.23 -45.14
CA ASP A 173 -23.51 -18.61 -45.31
C ASP A 173 -23.48 -19.37 -43.97
N LEU A 174 -22.54 -19.06 -43.10
CA LEU A 174 -22.42 -19.65 -41.75
C LEU A 174 -23.41 -19.06 -40.74
N LEU A 175 -24.14 -18.01 -41.12
CA LEU A 175 -25.13 -17.31 -40.28
C LEU A 175 -26.57 -17.61 -40.73
N THR A 176 -26.75 -18.38 -41.80
CA THR A 176 -28.06 -18.67 -42.43
C THR A 176 -29.03 -19.38 -41.50
N GLU A 177 -28.58 -20.36 -40.70
CA GLU A 177 -29.42 -21.03 -39.69
C GLU A 177 -29.94 -20.06 -38.63
N LYS A 178 -29.15 -19.03 -38.27
CA LYS A 178 -29.52 -18.01 -37.29
C LYS A 178 -30.40 -16.91 -37.86
N LEU A 179 -30.27 -16.61 -39.15
CA LEU A 179 -31.18 -15.71 -39.87
C LEU A 179 -32.60 -16.29 -39.98
N GLN A 180 -32.74 -17.63 -40.02
CA GLN A 180 -34.05 -18.29 -40.06
C GLN A 180 -34.80 -18.25 -38.71
N GLU A 181 -34.09 -18.02 -37.60
CA GLU A 181 -34.67 -17.86 -36.26
C GLU A 181 -35.30 -16.46 -36.04
N ASN A 182 -35.06 -15.50 -36.94
CA ASN A 182 -35.59 -14.12 -36.86
C ASN A 182 -36.82 -13.92 -37.78
N PRO A 183 -38.05 -13.83 -37.24
CA PRO A 183 -39.28 -13.76 -38.03
C PRO A 183 -39.55 -12.42 -38.73
N GLU A 184 -38.78 -11.36 -38.41
CA GLU A 184 -39.05 -9.98 -38.87
C GLU A 184 -38.26 -9.57 -40.14
N GLY A 185 -37.40 -10.44 -40.68
CA GLY A 185 -36.69 -10.18 -41.94
C GLY A 185 -35.56 -9.12 -41.84
N ASP A 186 -35.22 -8.69 -40.63
CA ASP A 186 -34.14 -7.75 -40.37
C ASP A 186 -32.78 -8.48 -40.36
N GLU A 187 -31.76 -7.95 -41.06
CA GLU A 187 -30.43 -8.58 -41.18
C GLU A 187 -29.58 -8.49 -39.88
N THR A 188 -30.24 -8.36 -38.74
CA THR A 188 -29.65 -8.18 -37.41
C THR A 188 -29.68 -9.48 -36.61
N LEU A 189 -28.52 -10.03 -36.31
CA LEU A 189 -28.37 -11.28 -35.57
C LEU A 189 -28.25 -11.00 -34.08
N ARG A 190 -29.06 -11.68 -33.27
CA ARG A 190 -28.86 -11.70 -31.82
C ARG A 190 -28.00 -12.90 -31.45
N MET A 191 -26.77 -12.66 -31.01
CA MET A 191 -25.81 -13.73 -30.72
C MET A 191 -25.11 -13.52 -29.38
N GLU A 192 -24.85 -14.62 -28.66
CA GLU A 192 -23.94 -14.57 -27.53
C GLU A 192 -22.49 -14.43 -28.03
N TRP A 193 -21.68 -13.64 -27.32
CA TRP A 193 -20.27 -13.43 -27.68
C TRP A 193 -19.47 -14.72 -27.76
N ARG A 194 -19.80 -15.70 -26.93
CA ARG A 194 -19.17 -17.02 -26.93
C ARG A 194 -19.50 -17.81 -28.19
N GLU A 195 -20.73 -17.70 -28.69
CA GLU A 195 -21.15 -18.34 -29.94
C GLU A 195 -20.43 -17.70 -31.13
N LEU A 196 -20.35 -16.36 -31.16
CA LEU A 196 -19.59 -15.63 -32.16
C LEU A 196 -18.10 -15.99 -32.15
N TYR A 197 -17.49 -16.08 -30.97
CA TYR A 197 -16.11 -16.54 -30.79
C TYR A 197 -15.91 -17.93 -31.40
N ASN A 198 -16.77 -18.89 -31.06
CA ASN A 198 -16.68 -20.25 -31.57
C ASN A 198 -16.84 -20.30 -33.09
N LEU A 199 -17.81 -19.58 -33.65
CA LEU A 199 -18.02 -19.50 -35.10
C LEU A 199 -16.82 -18.90 -35.83
N ALA A 200 -16.24 -17.82 -35.28
CA ALA A 200 -15.05 -17.20 -35.84
C ALA A 200 -13.85 -18.18 -35.79
N VAL A 201 -13.65 -18.89 -34.68
CA VAL A 201 -12.58 -19.89 -34.57
C VAL A 201 -12.77 -21.04 -35.57
N ILE A 202 -14.00 -21.53 -35.76
CA ILE A 202 -14.31 -22.59 -36.73
C ILE A 202 -14.04 -22.11 -38.15
N HIS A 203 -14.51 -20.91 -38.51
CA HIS A 203 -14.33 -20.34 -39.85
C HIS A 203 -12.84 -20.12 -40.19
N HIS A 204 -12.08 -19.52 -39.27
CA HIS A 204 -10.64 -19.28 -39.47
C HIS A 204 -9.79 -20.54 -39.25
N GLY A 205 -10.39 -21.65 -38.83
CA GLY A 205 -9.76 -22.97 -38.63
C GLY A 205 -8.93 -23.11 -37.34
N SER A 206 -8.51 -22.01 -36.72
CA SER A 206 -7.84 -22.03 -35.41
C SER A 206 -7.87 -20.66 -34.72
N THR A 207 -7.65 -20.65 -33.41
CA THR A 207 -7.47 -19.42 -32.62
C THR A 207 -6.28 -18.60 -33.14
N ALA A 208 -5.20 -19.24 -33.59
CA ALA A 208 -4.04 -18.54 -34.14
C ALA A 208 -4.36 -17.75 -35.41
N MET A 209 -5.17 -18.34 -36.29
CA MET A 209 -5.61 -17.67 -37.51
C MET A 209 -6.60 -16.54 -37.22
N LEU A 210 -7.46 -16.69 -36.22
CA LEU A 210 -8.32 -15.61 -35.75
C LEU A 210 -7.52 -14.42 -35.21
N PHE A 211 -6.50 -14.68 -34.38
CA PHE A 211 -5.57 -13.65 -33.92
C PHE A 211 -4.86 -12.96 -35.08
N HIS A 212 -4.39 -13.72 -36.07
CA HIS A 212 -3.75 -13.18 -37.26
C HIS A 212 -4.70 -12.28 -38.07
N TYR A 213 -5.95 -12.72 -38.26
CA TYR A 213 -6.98 -11.95 -38.96
C TYR A 213 -7.25 -10.61 -38.28
N VAL A 214 -7.49 -10.62 -36.96
CA VAL A 214 -7.75 -9.41 -36.17
C VAL A 214 -6.56 -8.46 -36.18
N LEU A 215 -5.34 -8.98 -36.01
CA LEU A 215 -4.11 -8.17 -36.07
C LEU A 215 -3.89 -7.54 -37.44
N LYS A 216 -4.22 -8.24 -38.52
CA LYS A 216 -4.12 -7.73 -39.88
C LYS A 216 -5.14 -6.62 -40.14
N GLN A 217 -6.37 -6.76 -39.65
CA GLN A 217 -7.39 -5.69 -39.71
C GLN A 217 -6.94 -4.44 -38.93
N HIS A 218 -6.27 -4.65 -37.81
CA HIS A 218 -5.77 -3.57 -36.98
C HIS A 218 -4.47 -2.92 -37.48
N GLN A 219 -3.78 -3.51 -38.47
CA GLN A 219 -2.48 -3.00 -38.94
C GLN A 219 -2.50 -1.53 -39.37
N SER A 220 -3.58 -1.09 -40.02
CA SER A 220 -3.75 0.29 -40.50
C SER A 220 -4.70 1.12 -39.62
N SER A 221 -5.10 0.60 -38.47
CA SER A 221 -6.00 1.31 -37.55
C SER A 221 -5.22 2.33 -36.71
N ASP A 222 -5.89 3.40 -36.29
CA ASP A 222 -5.36 4.27 -35.25
C ASP A 222 -5.49 3.59 -33.88
N HIS A 223 -4.37 3.46 -33.16
CA HIS A 223 -4.29 2.85 -31.84
C HIS A 223 -4.15 3.86 -30.70
N SER A 224 -4.17 5.15 -31.00
CA SER A 224 -4.04 6.25 -30.03
C SER A 224 -5.01 6.09 -28.84
N GLU A 225 -6.23 5.64 -29.11
CA GLU A 225 -7.26 5.43 -28.09
C GLU A 225 -6.92 4.27 -27.14
N LEU A 226 -6.48 3.13 -27.67
CA LEU A 226 -6.06 1.97 -26.87
C LEU A 226 -4.86 2.32 -26.00
N GLU A 227 -3.87 3.00 -26.58
CA GLU A 227 -2.68 3.44 -25.86
C GLU A 227 -3.02 4.45 -24.75
N SER A 228 -3.87 5.44 -25.04
CA SER A 228 -4.34 6.42 -24.05
C SER A 228 -5.06 5.76 -22.89
N MET A 229 -5.94 4.79 -23.18
CA MET A 229 -6.64 4.05 -22.14
C MET A 229 -5.71 3.15 -21.33
N TYR A 230 -4.75 2.50 -21.98
CA TYR A 230 -3.75 1.71 -21.30
C TYR A 230 -2.89 2.60 -20.38
N ARG A 231 -2.45 3.78 -20.83
CA ARG A 231 -1.76 4.77 -19.99
C ARG A 231 -2.60 5.13 -18.77
N HIS A 232 -3.87 5.45 -18.96
CA HIS A 232 -4.77 5.76 -17.85
C HIS A 232 -4.91 4.59 -16.86
N TYR A 233 -5.05 3.37 -17.37
CA TYR A 233 -5.06 2.16 -16.54
C TYR A 233 -3.75 1.99 -15.75
N THR A 234 -2.59 2.14 -16.37
CA THR A 234 -1.30 1.98 -15.66
C THR A 234 -1.14 2.95 -14.49
N GLN A 235 -1.66 4.18 -14.62
CA GLN A 235 -1.63 5.20 -13.57
C GLN A 235 -2.64 4.90 -12.45
N CYS A 236 -3.81 4.33 -12.80
CA CYS A 236 -4.95 4.19 -11.88
C CYS A 236 -5.23 2.75 -11.43
N ARG A 237 -4.48 1.74 -11.89
CA ARG A 237 -4.79 0.31 -11.70
C ARG A 237 -5.01 -0.09 -10.23
N PHE A 238 -4.13 0.36 -9.33
CA PHE A 238 -4.26 0.07 -7.90
C PHE A 238 -5.49 0.76 -7.31
N GLN A 239 -5.75 2.00 -7.70
CA GLN A 239 -6.92 2.75 -7.25
C GLN A 239 -8.21 2.06 -7.69
N TRP A 240 -8.32 1.66 -8.94
CA TRP A 240 -9.52 1.04 -9.48
C TRP A 240 -9.82 -0.29 -8.82
N LEU A 241 -8.83 -1.17 -8.75
CA LEU A 241 -9.01 -2.48 -8.14
C LEU A 241 -9.28 -2.38 -6.63
N PHE A 242 -8.63 -1.43 -5.94
CA PHE A 242 -8.94 -1.13 -4.53
C PHE A 242 -10.38 -0.63 -4.35
N THR A 243 -10.82 0.30 -5.19
CA THR A 243 -12.17 0.88 -5.16
C THR A 243 -13.22 -0.20 -5.39
N TYR A 244 -12.99 -1.05 -6.39
CA TYR A 244 -13.85 -2.19 -6.69
C TYR A 244 -13.91 -3.14 -5.49
N TRP A 245 -12.75 -3.57 -4.98
CA TRP A 245 -12.68 -4.45 -3.81
C TRP A 245 -13.36 -3.84 -2.57
N LEU A 246 -13.25 -2.53 -2.35
CA LEU A 246 -13.80 -1.90 -1.16
C LEU A 246 -15.33 -1.74 -1.20
N PHE A 247 -15.90 -1.43 -2.36
CA PHE A 247 -17.31 -1.03 -2.48
C PHE A 247 -18.21 -2.04 -3.19
N ARG A 248 -17.66 -2.95 -4.00
CA ARG A 248 -18.45 -3.93 -4.78
C ARG A 248 -18.51 -5.32 -4.14
N GLN A 249 -18.24 -5.42 -2.84
CA GLN A 249 -18.45 -6.67 -2.10
C GLN A 249 -19.94 -7.01 -2.01
N PRO A 250 -20.33 -8.29 -2.13
CA PRO A 250 -21.72 -8.70 -1.95
C PRO A 250 -22.18 -8.45 -0.50
N ALA A 251 -23.48 -8.21 -0.31
CA ALA A 251 -24.07 -8.23 1.03
C ALA A 251 -24.09 -9.69 1.54
N PRO A 252 -23.75 -9.97 2.82
CA PRO A 252 -23.51 -9.03 3.92
C PRO A 252 -22.03 -8.61 4.10
N MET A 253 -21.11 -9.07 3.25
CA MET A 253 -19.66 -8.81 3.38
C MET A 253 -19.32 -7.33 3.29
N ASN A 254 -20.05 -6.54 2.48
CA ASN A 254 -19.85 -5.08 2.40
C ASN A 254 -20.02 -4.36 3.75
N ARG A 255 -21.06 -4.69 4.53
CA ARG A 255 -21.33 -4.11 5.84
C ARG A 255 -20.26 -4.52 6.84
N GLN A 256 -19.85 -5.79 6.81
CA GLN A 256 -18.78 -6.30 7.67
C GLN A 256 -17.44 -5.64 7.34
N LEU A 257 -17.09 -5.51 6.06
CA LEU A 257 -15.87 -4.87 5.63
C LEU A 257 -15.84 -3.42 6.10
N ARG A 258 -16.90 -2.63 5.85
CA ARG A 258 -17.00 -1.24 6.34
C ARG A 258 -16.82 -1.16 7.85
N ALA A 259 -17.49 -2.05 8.60
CA ALA A 259 -17.37 -2.10 10.05
C ALA A 259 -15.92 -2.34 10.45
N ILE A 260 -15.29 -3.44 9.99
CA ILE A 260 -13.89 -3.81 10.32
C ILE A 260 -12.90 -2.72 9.90
N TYR A 261 -13.10 -2.12 8.73
CA TYR A 261 -12.22 -1.10 8.16
C TYR A 261 -12.14 0.15 9.03
N LEU A 262 -13.30 0.58 9.54
CA LEU A 262 -13.44 1.77 10.39
C LEU A 262 -13.34 1.43 11.88
N GLN A 263 -13.42 0.16 12.24
CA GLN A 263 -13.40 -0.31 13.62
C GLN A 263 -12.07 0.11 14.26
N TRP A 264 -12.17 0.83 15.38
CA TRP A 264 -11.04 1.16 16.27
C TRP A 264 -9.90 2.02 15.68
N ARG A 265 -9.99 2.42 14.40
CA ARG A 265 -9.12 3.46 13.82
C ARG A 265 -9.71 4.85 13.98
N LYS A 266 -8.85 5.83 14.28
CA LYS A 266 -9.23 7.26 14.33
C LYS A 266 -9.46 7.69 12.89
N HIS A 267 -10.65 8.20 12.59
CA HIS A 267 -11.00 8.65 11.25
C HIS A 267 -11.87 9.91 11.30
N SER A 268 -11.85 10.67 10.22
CA SER A 268 -12.70 11.85 10.03
C SER A 268 -14.09 11.39 9.60
N LYS A 269 -15.11 11.66 10.43
CA LYS A 269 -16.51 11.34 10.09
C LYS A 269 -16.95 11.99 8.77
N LYS A 270 -16.49 13.22 8.49
CA LYS A 270 -16.80 13.96 7.25
C LYS A 270 -16.23 13.27 6.01
N LYS A 271 -15.04 12.67 6.08
CA LYS A 271 -14.43 11.98 4.93
C LYS A 271 -15.00 10.59 4.67
N VAL A 272 -15.64 10.01 5.69
CA VAL A 272 -16.18 8.65 5.66
C VAL A 272 -17.71 8.65 5.47
N SER A 273 -18.38 9.80 5.58
CA SER A 273 -19.84 9.90 5.41
C SER A 273 -20.28 9.46 4.01
N THR A 274 -19.49 9.77 2.98
CA THR A 274 -19.73 9.43 1.57
C THR A 274 -19.20 8.04 1.19
N TRP A 275 -19.13 7.09 2.14
CA TRP A 275 -18.60 5.75 1.88
C TRP A 275 -19.37 5.03 0.77
N GLY A 276 -18.68 4.72 -0.33
CA GLY A 276 -19.27 4.04 -1.49
C GLY A 276 -20.02 4.96 -2.46
N GLU A 277 -20.06 6.26 -2.19
CA GLU A 277 -20.61 7.27 -3.10
C GLU A 277 -19.54 7.77 -4.09
N THR A 278 -19.97 8.50 -5.13
CA THR A 278 -19.08 9.05 -6.17
C THR A 278 -18.06 10.04 -5.61
N LEU A 279 -18.42 10.80 -4.57
CA LEU A 279 -17.56 11.79 -3.91
C LEU A 279 -16.70 11.19 -2.77
N CYS A 280 -16.55 9.86 -2.72
CA CYS A 280 -15.76 9.22 -1.68
C CYS A 280 -14.26 9.52 -1.82
N ASP A 281 -13.60 9.96 -0.74
CA ASP A 281 -12.15 10.16 -0.70
C ASP A 281 -11.44 8.80 -0.54
N VAL A 282 -11.35 8.04 -1.63
CA VAL A 282 -10.77 6.68 -1.62
C VAL A 282 -9.29 6.71 -1.21
N ARG A 283 -8.56 7.76 -1.58
CA ARG A 283 -7.15 7.94 -1.18
C ARG A 283 -7.04 8.06 0.34
N TYR A 284 -7.93 8.81 0.98
CA TYR A 284 -8.00 8.87 2.44
C TYR A 284 -8.32 7.49 3.03
N LEU A 285 -9.29 6.75 2.48
CA LEU A 285 -9.60 5.41 2.96
C LEU A 285 -8.37 4.48 2.85
N ALA A 286 -7.66 4.50 1.73
CA ALA A 286 -6.43 3.71 1.55
C ALA A 286 -5.34 4.08 2.58
N SER A 287 -5.30 5.32 3.07
CA SER A 287 -4.33 5.76 4.09
C SER A 287 -4.64 5.28 5.52
N LEU A 288 -5.84 4.77 5.78
CA LEU A 288 -6.26 4.37 7.14
C LEU A 288 -5.55 3.11 7.65
N HIS A 289 -5.08 2.24 6.75
CA HIS A 289 -4.31 1.05 7.11
C HIS A 289 -2.98 1.01 6.36
N PRO A 290 -1.86 0.65 7.01
CA PRO A 290 -0.56 0.58 6.34
C PRO A 290 -0.54 -0.35 5.12
N ILE A 291 -1.22 -1.50 5.21
CA ILE A 291 -1.28 -2.47 4.12
C ILE A 291 -2.04 -1.94 2.89
N THR A 292 -3.14 -1.21 3.08
CA THR A 292 -3.88 -0.60 1.98
C THR A 292 -3.12 0.59 1.39
N SER A 293 -2.35 1.30 2.21
CA SER A 293 -1.47 2.36 1.74
C SER A 293 -0.32 1.80 0.89
N ASP A 294 0.25 0.65 1.29
CA ASP A 294 1.27 -0.05 0.51
C ASP A 294 0.72 -0.59 -0.80
N TYR A 295 -0.48 -1.16 -0.79
CA TYR A 295 -1.16 -1.60 -2.00
C TYR A 295 -1.38 -0.43 -2.97
N TRP A 296 -1.94 0.68 -2.47
CA TRP A 296 -2.19 1.87 -3.27
C TRP A 296 -0.92 2.44 -3.92
N LYS A 297 0.22 2.31 -3.24
CA LYS A 297 1.54 2.74 -3.73
C LYS A 297 2.24 1.68 -4.59
N GLY A 298 1.61 0.55 -4.88
CA GLY A 298 2.22 -0.55 -5.65
C GLY A 298 3.38 -1.25 -4.95
N ARG A 299 3.45 -1.19 -3.61
CA ARG A 299 4.54 -1.79 -2.82
C ARG A 299 4.31 -3.25 -2.44
N LEU A 300 3.09 -3.77 -2.60
CA LEU A 300 2.78 -5.17 -2.31
C LEU A 300 3.11 -6.05 -3.52
N ALA A 301 3.60 -7.26 -3.25
CA ALA A 301 3.88 -8.29 -4.25
C ALA A 301 4.60 -7.77 -5.51
N ARG A 302 5.63 -6.92 -5.31
CA ARG A 302 6.41 -6.27 -6.38
C ARG A 302 5.58 -5.48 -7.39
N GLY A 303 4.41 -4.98 -6.97
CA GLY A 303 3.51 -4.20 -7.83
C GLY A 303 2.53 -5.04 -8.65
N ASP A 304 2.37 -6.33 -8.34
CA ASP A 304 1.27 -7.15 -8.88
C ASP A 304 -0.05 -6.76 -8.21
N GLU A 305 -0.97 -6.19 -8.98
CA GLU A 305 -2.27 -5.73 -8.48
C GLU A 305 -3.17 -6.86 -7.95
N ASN A 306 -3.15 -8.03 -8.59
CA ASN A 306 -4.04 -9.15 -8.24
C ASN A 306 -3.54 -9.80 -6.95
N VAL A 307 -2.26 -10.12 -6.91
CA VAL A 307 -1.63 -10.69 -5.71
C VAL A 307 -1.69 -9.70 -4.55
N GLY A 308 -1.46 -8.41 -4.84
CA GLY A 308 -1.58 -7.33 -3.87
C GLY A 308 -2.99 -7.22 -3.26
N ILE A 309 -4.05 -7.21 -4.09
CA ILE A 309 -5.42 -7.08 -3.59
C ILE A 309 -5.88 -8.33 -2.83
N HIS A 310 -5.44 -9.52 -3.26
CA HIS A 310 -5.69 -10.77 -2.51
C HIS A 310 -5.03 -10.73 -1.13
N THR A 311 -3.80 -10.21 -1.02
CA THR A 311 -3.12 -10.00 0.26
C THR A 311 -3.90 -9.06 1.18
N VAL A 312 -4.44 -7.96 0.63
CA VAL A 312 -5.33 -7.04 1.36
C VAL A 312 -6.59 -7.77 1.84
N GLY A 313 -7.24 -8.55 0.97
CA GLY A 313 -8.41 -9.37 1.32
C GLY A 313 -8.13 -10.33 2.47
N ASN A 314 -7.01 -11.05 2.42
CA ASN A 314 -6.60 -12.00 3.47
C ASN A 314 -6.33 -11.31 4.81
N TYR A 315 -5.71 -10.13 4.79
CA TYR A 315 -5.52 -9.31 5.98
C TYR A 315 -6.85 -8.91 6.63
N PHE A 316 -7.82 -8.41 5.86
CA PHE A 316 -9.12 -8.03 6.42
C PHE A 316 -9.96 -9.22 6.88
N SER A 317 -9.78 -10.39 6.26
CA SER A 317 -10.32 -11.65 6.78
C SER A 317 -9.74 -11.98 8.17
N MET A 318 -8.42 -11.81 8.36
CA MET A 318 -7.81 -11.95 9.69
C MET A 318 -8.32 -10.88 10.67
N CYS A 319 -8.46 -9.62 10.25
CA CYS A 319 -9.00 -8.55 11.10
C CYS A 319 -10.40 -8.90 11.64
N LYS A 320 -11.26 -9.55 10.84
CA LYS A 320 -12.56 -10.06 11.27
C LYS A 320 -12.43 -10.99 12.48
N SER A 321 -11.51 -11.96 12.40
CA SER A 321 -11.24 -12.92 13.47
C SER A 321 -10.65 -12.25 14.72
N VAL A 322 -9.78 -11.25 14.55
CA VAL A 322 -9.24 -10.46 15.67
C VAL A 322 -10.34 -9.64 16.35
N VAL A 323 -11.25 -9.01 15.58
CA VAL A 323 -12.40 -8.29 16.15
C VAL A 323 -13.26 -9.23 16.99
N ALA A 324 -13.56 -10.43 16.48
CA ALA A 324 -14.31 -11.43 17.23
C ALA A 324 -13.60 -11.84 18.53
N TRP A 325 -12.28 -12.06 18.48
CA TRP A 325 -11.48 -12.37 19.66
C TRP A 325 -11.48 -11.25 20.71
N ILE A 326 -11.36 -9.99 20.29
CA ILE A 326 -11.41 -8.84 21.21
C ILE A 326 -12.80 -8.69 21.83
N LEU A 327 -13.87 -8.93 21.07
CA LEU A 327 -15.24 -8.84 21.59
C LEU A 327 -15.60 -10.00 22.53
N GLY A 328 -15.00 -11.17 22.34
CA GLY A 328 -15.21 -12.36 23.18
C GLY A 328 -14.48 -12.32 24.53
N ARG A 329 -13.72 -11.25 24.83
CA ARG A 329 -12.97 -11.09 26.08
C ARG A 329 -13.29 -9.76 26.75
N ASP A 330 -13.23 -9.73 28.09
CA ASP A 330 -13.45 -8.50 28.82
C ASP A 330 -12.16 -7.68 29.01
N TRP A 331 -11.80 -6.92 27.97
CA TRP A 331 -10.69 -5.97 28.01
C TRP A 331 -11.02 -4.66 28.75
N GLY A 332 -12.28 -4.42 29.12
CA GLY A 332 -12.79 -3.10 29.45
C GLY A 332 -12.91 -2.15 28.24
N ARG A 333 -13.77 -1.12 28.32
CA ARG A 333 -14.10 -0.24 27.16
C ARG A 333 -12.90 0.53 26.59
N LEU A 334 -11.92 0.89 27.42
CA LEU A 334 -10.79 1.75 27.02
C LEU A 334 -9.62 0.97 26.35
N LYS A 335 -9.45 -0.32 26.63
CA LYS A 335 -8.31 -1.12 26.14
C LYS A 335 -8.54 -1.77 24.78
N ARG A 336 -9.78 -2.13 24.42
CA ARG A 336 -10.13 -2.88 23.19
C ARG A 336 -9.51 -2.28 21.93
N ARG A 337 -9.61 -0.95 21.80
CA ARG A 337 -9.07 -0.21 20.67
C ARG A 337 -7.54 -0.35 20.55
N LYS A 338 -6.85 -0.25 21.67
CA LYS A 338 -5.38 -0.28 21.73
C LYS A 338 -4.85 -1.69 21.45
N VAL A 339 -5.48 -2.70 22.06
CA VAL A 339 -5.21 -4.13 21.78
C VAL A 339 -5.31 -4.43 20.28
N TYR A 340 -6.37 -3.96 19.63
CA TYR A 340 -6.54 -4.13 18.19
C TYR A 340 -5.42 -3.45 17.40
N GLU A 341 -5.15 -2.19 17.70
CA GLU A 341 -4.14 -1.39 17.01
C GLU A 341 -2.74 -1.99 17.14
N ASP A 342 -2.34 -2.40 18.35
CA ASP A 342 -1.02 -2.99 18.59
C ASP A 342 -0.89 -4.37 17.93
N THR A 343 -1.95 -5.18 17.97
CA THR A 343 -1.98 -6.48 17.28
C THR A 343 -1.79 -6.29 15.78
N LEU A 344 -2.57 -5.42 15.14
CA LEU A 344 -2.48 -5.19 13.69
C LEU A 344 -1.16 -4.55 13.28
N ASN A 345 -0.66 -3.58 14.05
CA ASN A 345 0.63 -2.96 13.79
C ASN A 345 1.77 -3.99 13.89
N GLY A 346 1.74 -4.86 14.90
CA GLY A 346 2.71 -5.95 15.06
C GLY A 346 2.67 -6.95 13.90
N VAL A 347 1.46 -7.36 13.48
CA VAL A 347 1.28 -8.24 12.31
C VAL A 347 1.84 -7.62 11.05
N TYR A 348 1.50 -6.36 10.77
CA TYR A 348 1.99 -5.63 9.61
C TYR A 348 3.51 -5.51 9.61
N LEU A 349 4.14 -5.16 10.74
CA LEU A 349 5.59 -5.02 10.84
C LEU A 349 6.33 -6.33 10.58
N LEU A 350 5.84 -7.45 11.13
CA LEU A 350 6.45 -8.77 10.95
C LEU A 350 6.33 -9.29 9.53
N LEU A 351 5.18 -9.06 8.89
CA LEU A 351 4.92 -9.55 7.53
C LEU A 351 5.31 -8.55 6.44
N LYS A 352 5.77 -7.35 6.79
CA LYS A 352 5.99 -6.25 5.82
C LYS A 352 6.84 -6.68 4.63
N ARG A 353 8.00 -7.29 4.90
CA ARG A 353 8.90 -7.76 3.84
C ARG A 353 8.28 -8.89 3.01
N GLU A 354 7.62 -9.83 3.68
CA GLU A 354 6.96 -10.96 3.03
C GLU A 354 5.83 -10.49 2.08
N MET A 355 5.02 -9.53 2.52
CA MET A 355 3.94 -8.92 1.74
C MET A 355 4.45 -8.08 0.55
N GLN A 356 5.67 -7.53 0.64
CA GLN A 356 6.28 -6.79 -0.47
C GLN A 356 6.76 -7.73 -1.58
N GLU A 357 7.14 -8.96 -1.24
CA GLU A 357 7.74 -9.90 -2.17
C GLU A 357 6.71 -10.86 -2.79
N ARG A 358 5.73 -11.33 -2.01
CA ARG A 358 4.81 -12.41 -2.43
C ARG A 358 3.41 -12.29 -1.81
N LEU A 359 2.50 -13.17 -2.26
CA LEU A 359 1.20 -13.37 -1.64
C LEU A 359 1.36 -13.83 -0.19
N VAL A 360 0.65 -13.18 0.73
CA VAL A 360 0.47 -13.69 2.10
C VAL A 360 -0.97 -14.18 2.24
N ASP A 361 -1.11 -15.46 2.56
CA ASP A 361 -2.39 -16.11 2.71
C ASP A 361 -3.04 -15.83 4.08
N HIS A 362 -4.31 -16.21 4.20
CA HIS A 362 -5.06 -16.01 5.43
C HIS A 362 -4.44 -16.75 6.63
N GLU A 363 -3.94 -17.97 6.40
CA GLU A 363 -3.37 -18.79 7.47
C GLU A 363 -2.11 -18.14 8.04
N ARG A 364 -1.21 -17.64 7.18
CA ARG A 364 0.00 -16.94 7.59
C ARG A 364 -0.32 -15.68 8.37
N PHE A 365 -1.28 -14.88 7.92
CA PHE A 365 -1.75 -13.73 8.71
C PHE A 365 -2.27 -14.15 10.09
N TRP A 366 -3.03 -15.24 10.16
CA TRP A 366 -3.60 -15.72 11.41
C TRP A 366 -2.55 -16.29 12.38
N GLN A 367 -1.57 -17.03 11.88
CA GLN A 367 -0.44 -17.54 12.68
C GLN A 367 0.32 -16.38 13.34
N VAL A 368 0.66 -15.35 12.57
CA VAL A 368 1.34 -14.16 13.10
C VAL A 368 0.44 -13.37 14.05
N ALA A 369 -0.86 -13.26 13.74
CA ALA A 369 -1.82 -12.60 14.61
C ALA A 369 -1.91 -13.28 15.99
N LYS A 370 -1.94 -14.62 16.06
CA LYS A 370 -1.95 -15.35 17.35
C LYS A 370 -0.72 -15.03 18.20
N VAL A 371 0.46 -14.99 17.59
CA VAL A 371 1.71 -14.63 18.29
C VAL A 371 1.62 -13.19 18.81
N GLN A 372 1.14 -12.25 17.99
CA GLN A 372 0.97 -10.86 18.39
C GLN A 372 -0.08 -10.67 19.48
N MET A 373 -1.20 -11.39 19.40
CA MET A 373 -2.22 -11.41 20.43
C MET A 373 -1.65 -11.89 21.77
N SER A 374 -0.84 -12.96 21.77
CA SER A 374 -0.15 -13.44 22.97
C SER A 374 0.79 -12.38 23.54
N ARG A 375 1.60 -11.72 22.70
CA ARG A 375 2.51 -10.64 23.14
C ARG A 375 1.73 -9.49 23.78
N VAL A 376 0.64 -9.07 23.16
CA VAL A 376 -0.23 -8.00 23.67
C VAL A 376 -0.85 -8.38 25.02
N CYS A 377 -1.29 -9.64 25.20
CA CYS A 377 -1.75 -10.14 26.50
C CYS A 377 -0.65 -10.05 27.57
N THR A 378 0.54 -10.58 27.31
CA THR A 378 1.65 -10.57 28.27
C THR A 378 2.09 -9.15 28.63
N LEU A 379 2.02 -8.23 27.67
CA LEU A 379 2.32 -6.82 27.89
C LEU A 379 1.25 -6.13 28.74
N GLU A 380 -0.02 -6.49 28.52
CA GLU A 380 -1.15 -6.02 29.31
C GLU A 380 -1.05 -6.48 30.77
N GLU A 381 -0.75 -7.77 30.99
CA GLU A 381 -0.51 -8.35 32.31
C GLU A 381 0.66 -7.65 33.02
N THR A 382 1.73 -7.35 32.26
CA THR A 382 2.89 -6.61 32.76
C THR A 382 2.57 -5.15 33.12
N ALA A 383 1.73 -4.49 32.31
CA ALA A 383 1.30 -3.13 32.58
C ALA A 383 0.27 -3.08 33.73
N VAL A 384 -0.44 -4.17 34.02
CA VAL A 384 -1.50 -4.30 35.05
C VAL A 384 -2.76 -3.49 34.72
N ASN A 385 -2.63 -2.19 34.41
CA ASN A 385 -3.75 -1.30 34.11
C ASN A 385 -3.50 -0.43 32.86
N TYR A 386 -4.57 0.23 32.40
CA TYR A 386 -4.52 1.04 31.17
C TYR A 386 -3.66 2.30 31.30
N VAL A 387 -3.54 2.86 32.50
CA VAL A 387 -2.75 4.07 32.74
C VAL A 387 -1.26 3.77 32.56
N ASN A 388 -0.80 2.67 33.16
CA ASN A 388 0.54 2.13 32.97
C ASN A 388 0.82 1.82 31.50
N TRP A 389 -0.14 1.20 30.80
CA TRP A 389 0.02 0.92 29.37
C TRP A 389 0.23 2.22 28.57
N LYS A 390 -0.61 3.24 28.80
CA LYS A 390 -0.43 4.55 28.18
C LYS A 390 0.96 5.14 28.47
N MET A 391 1.48 4.95 29.67
CA MET A 391 2.79 5.47 30.06
C MET A 391 3.94 4.77 29.32
N ILE A 392 3.83 3.45 29.09
CA ILE A 392 4.89 2.67 28.44
C ILE A 392 4.83 2.71 26.91
N GLU A 393 3.72 3.13 26.30
CA GLU A 393 3.51 3.16 24.85
C GLU A 393 4.60 3.94 24.09
N THR A 394 5.16 4.98 24.72
CA THR A 394 6.21 5.82 24.12
C THR A 394 7.60 5.24 24.31
N LEU A 395 7.77 4.17 25.09
CA LEU A 395 9.07 3.58 25.37
C LEU A 395 9.60 2.81 24.14
N PRO A 396 10.90 2.88 23.84
CA PRO A 396 11.50 2.05 22.79
C PRO A 396 11.31 0.55 23.07
N TYR A 397 11.47 0.14 24.32
CA TYR A 397 11.35 -1.26 24.77
C TYR A 397 9.96 -1.85 24.51
N TYR A 398 8.91 -1.04 24.62
CA TYR A 398 7.55 -1.44 24.27
C TYR A 398 7.44 -1.88 22.80
N LYS A 399 7.95 -1.04 21.88
CA LYS A 399 7.93 -1.33 20.44
C LYS A 399 8.83 -2.52 20.11
N LEU A 400 10.01 -2.58 20.71
CA LEU A 400 10.95 -3.68 20.52
C LEU A 400 10.36 -5.02 21.00
N TYR A 401 9.63 -5.03 22.11
CA TYR A 401 8.92 -6.21 22.59
C TYR A 401 7.82 -6.66 21.61
N LEU A 402 6.98 -5.73 21.12
CA LEU A 402 5.93 -6.08 20.14
C LEU A 402 6.51 -6.70 18.86
N VAL A 403 7.68 -6.23 18.39
CA VAL A 403 8.35 -6.76 17.20
C VAL A 403 9.08 -8.08 17.49
N SER A 404 9.91 -8.14 18.52
CA SER A 404 10.80 -9.30 18.77
C SER A 404 10.16 -10.39 19.62
N GLY A 405 9.28 -10.03 20.56
CA GLY A 405 8.79 -10.92 21.62
C GLY A 405 9.84 -11.26 22.69
N ASN A 406 11.00 -10.60 22.70
CA ASN A 406 12.06 -10.89 23.65
C ASN A 406 11.72 -10.40 25.06
N SER A 407 11.74 -11.30 26.04
CA SER A 407 11.42 -11.02 27.44
C SER A 407 12.33 -9.98 28.10
N VAL A 408 13.56 -9.78 27.61
CA VAL A 408 14.47 -8.73 28.11
C VAL A 408 13.83 -7.34 28.01
N TYR A 409 13.14 -7.05 26.89
CA TYR A 409 12.44 -5.76 26.74
C TYR A 409 11.25 -5.63 27.69
N LEU A 410 10.59 -6.74 28.02
CA LEU A 410 9.53 -6.77 29.02
C LEU A 410 10.07 -6.47 30.42
N GLN A 411 11.25 -7.01 30.77
CA GLN A 411 11.93 -6.70 32.02
C GLN A 411 12.29 -5.21 32.12
N HIS A 412 12.72 -4.57 31.03
CA HIS A 412 12.95 -3.14 31.02
C HIS A 412 11.66 -2.33 31.24
N VAL A 413 10.54 -2.76 30.66
CA VAL A 413 9.21 -2.15 30.88
C VAL A 413 8.78 -2.32 32.35
N GLN A 414 8.92 -3.52 32.91
CA GLN A 414 8.62 -3.79 34.33
C GLN A 414 9.49 -2.95 35.26
N GLY A 415 10.80 -2.87 34.98
CA GLY A 415 11.74 -2.05 35.73
C GLY A 415 11.35 -0.57 35.70
N PHE A 416 10.96 -0.06 34.53
CA PHE A 416 10.48 1.33 34.38
C PHE A 416 9.25 1.58 35.27
N LEU A 417 8.23 0.73 35.20
CA LEU A 417 7.00 0.86 36.00
C LEU A 417 7.29 0.75 37.50
N ARG A 418 8.15 -0.19 37.90
CA ARG A 418 8.57 -0.37 39.30
C ARG A 418 9.28 0.88 39.83
N ARG A 419 10.21 1.43 39.07
CA ARG A 419 10.95 2.65 39.47
C ARG A 419 10.05 3.87 39.53
N LYS A 420 9.08 4.00 38.62
CA LYS A 420 8.06 5.05 38.69
C LYS A 420 7.21 4.93 39.96
N ARG A 421 6.85 3.70 40.35
CA ARG A 421 6.17 3.45 41.62
C ARG A 421 7.04 3.80 42.82
N MET A 422 8.31 3.41 42.83
CA MET A 422 9.23 3.76 43.93
C MET A 422 9.36 5.27 44.13
N LEU A 423 9.40 6.03 43.04
CA LEU A 423 9.48 7.49 43.09
C LEU A 423 8.19 8.11 43.63
N HIS A 424 7.04 7.60 43.20
CA HIS A 424 5.75 7.98 43.75
C HIS A 424 5.67 7.63 45.25
N ASP A 425 6.00 6.41 45.64
CA ASP A 425 5.92 5.97 47.04
C ASP A 425 6.83 6.81 47.93
N TRP A 426 8.03 7.18 47.44
CA TRP A 426 8.94 8.07 48.15
C TRP A 426 8.31 9.44 48.44
N ILE A 427 7.75 10.14 47.44
CA ILE A 427 7.17 11.48 47.68
C ILE A 427 5.90 11.42 48.54
N TYR A 428 5.25 10.25 48.64
CA TYR A 428 4.07 10.02 49.47
C TYR A 428 4.36 9.46 50.88
N LEU A 429 5.63 9.25 51.26
CA LEU A 429 5.99 8.91 52.65
C LEU A 429 5.52 10.02 53.61
N GLU A 430 5.10 9.63 54.82
CA GLU A 430 4.63 10.59 55.84
C GLU A 430 5.70 11.63 56.19
N ASP A 431 6.96 11.21 56.29
CA ASP A 431 8.12 12.08 56.54
C ASP A 431 8.34 13.12 55.43
N ASN A 432 7.76 12.93 54.24
CA ASN A 432 7.88 13.83 53.09
C ASN A 432 6.61 14.66 52.85
N THR A 433 5.66 14.66 53.78
CA THR A 433 4.43 15.47 53.74
C THR A 433 4.72 16.94 53.45
N TRP A 434 5.64 17.54 54.18
CA TRP A 434 6.08 18.93 54.02
C TRP A 434 6.66 19.24 52.64
N LEU A 435 7.35 18.29 51.99
CA LEU A 435 7.85 18.48 50.62
C LEU A 435 6.71 18.65 49.63
N ARG A 436 5.60 17.94 49.81
CA ARG A 436 4.43 18.02 48.93
C ARG A 436 3.71 19.37 49.05
N GLU A 437 3.67 19.94 50.24
CA GLU A 437 3.01 21.22 50.50
C GLU A 437 3.83 22.41 49.97
N LEU A 438 5.16 22.27 49.92
CA LEU A 438 6.07 23.35 49.52
C LEU A 438 6.53 23.26 48.06
N LEU A 439 6.38 22.12 47.40
CA LEU A 439 6.75 21.97 45.99
C LEU A 439 5.78 22.72 45.07
N PRO A 440 6.27 23.36 44.00
CA PRO A 440 5.42 23.77 42.89
C PRO A 440 4.64 22.63 42.29
N ASP A 441 3.39 22.89 41.91
CA ASP A 441 2.56 21.95 41.15
C ASP A 441 3.28 21.41 39.91
N GLU A 442 4.02 22.27 39.19
CA GLU A 442 4.78 21.87 38.00
C GLU A 442 5.86 20.82 38.29
N LEU A 443 6.52 20.89 39.45
CA LEU A 443 7.54 19.91 39.84
C LEU A 443 6.91 18.68 40.49
N PHE A 444 5.86 18.89 41.29
CA PHE A 444 5.17 17.83 42.01
C PHE A 444 4.51 16.86 41.02
N THR A 445 3.85 17.39 39.99
CA THR A 445 3.23 16.57 38.95
C THR A 445 4.22 15.64 38.27
N LEU A 446 5.49 16.00 38.08
CA LEU A 446 6.50 15.10 37.50
C LEU A 446 6.77 13.86 38.38
N LEU A 447 6.60 13.99 39.69
CA LEU A 447 6.81 12.93 40.68
C LEU A 447 5.59 12.03 40.84
N VAL A 448 4.40 12.50 40.44
CA VAL A 448 3.17 11.69 40.43
C VAL A 448 3.29 10.52 39.45
N PHE A 449 2.70 9.38 39.83
CA PHE A 449 2.83 8.11 39.14
C PHE A 449 2.31 8.15 37.69
N ASP A 450 1.17 8.81 37.46
CA ASP A 450 0.46 8.82 36.17
C ASP A 450 1.00 9.85 35.15
N THR A 451 2.00 10.65 35.55
CA THR A 451 2.50 11.73 34.72
C THR A 451 3.52 11.24 33.69
N LYS A 452 3.21 11.48 32.42
CA LYS A 452 4.11 11.19 31.30
C LYS A 452 5.21 12.25 31.19
N ILE A 453 6.45 11.81 31.06
CA ILE A 453 7.57 12.71 30.74
C ILE A 453 7.66 12.83 29.22
N SER A 454 7.39 14.02 28.70
CA SER A 454 7.51 14.30 27.27
C SER A 454 8.97 14.51 26.89
N GLN A 455 9.41 14.06 25.69
CA GLN A 455 10.79 14.32 25.26
C GLN A 455 11.10 15.81 25.15
N GLY A 456 10.11 16.64 24.79
CA GLY A 456 10.26 18.10 24.74
C GLY A 456 10.54 18.75 26.09
N SER A 457 10.12 18.14 27.20
CA SER A 457 10.36 18.66 28.56
C SER A 457 11.72 18.27 29.15
N LEU A 458 12.57 17.59 28.39
CA LEU A 458 13.93 17.22 28.81
C LEU A 458 14.97 18.32 28.50
N HIS A 459 14.60 19.33 27.71
CA HIS A 459 15.53 20.35 27.23
C HIS A 459 15.32 21.68 27.98
N GLY A 460 16.41 22.40 28.23
CA GLY A 460 16.41 23.70 28.90
C GLY A 460 17.06 23.70 30.28
N ALA A 461 17.22 24.90 30.85
CA ALA A 461 17.89 25.14 32.13
C ALA A 461 16.92 25.24 33.33
N SER A 462 15.61 25.20 33.11
CA SER A 462 14.61 25.31 34.18
C SER A 462 14.68 24.17 35.18
N ALA A 463 14.26 24.42 36.42
CA ALA A 463 14.16 23.40 37.47
C ALA A 463 13.31 22.20 37.02
N SER A 464 12.21 22.44 36.29
CA SER A 464 11.35 21.39 35.72
C SER A 464 12.05 20.54 34.66
N ALA A 465 12.88 21.14 33.79
CA ALA A 465 13.65 20.39 32.79
C ALA A 465 14.82 19.61 33.41
N GLN A 466 15.45 20.15 34.46
CA GLN A 466 16.48 19.45 35.23
C GLN A 466 15.89 18.24 35.96
N LEU A 467 14.78 18.42 36.69
CA LEU A 467 14.09 17.34 37.38
C LEU A 467 13.57 16.29 36.39
N SER A 468 12.95 16.71 35.28
CA SER A 468 12.48 15.79 34.22
C SER A 468 13.61 14.91 33.68
N ARG A 469 14.81 15.45 33.48
CA ARG A 469 15.99 14.67 33.05
C ARG A 469 16.43 13.65 34.08
N LEU A 470 16.54 14.05 35.34
CA LEU A 470 16.94 13.15 36.43
C LEU A 470 15.95 12.01 36.60
N VAL A 471 14.65 12.33 36.61
CA VAL A 471 13.58 11.32 36.66
C VAL A 471 13.67 10.42 35.44
N TRP A 472 13.81 10.97 34.23
CA TRP A 472 13.92 10.16 33.02
C TRP A 472 15.13 9.21 33.06
N LEU A 473 16.30 9.70 33.45
CA LEU A 473 17.52 8.88 33.58
C LEU A 473 17.35 7.78 34.62
N TYR A 474 16.79 8.08 35.79
CA TYR A 474 16.49 7.07 36.80
C TYR A 474 15.52 6.00 36.29
N LEU A 475 14.42 6.41 35.66
CA LEU A 475 13.40 5.49 35.17
C LEU A 475 13.96 4.56 34.09
N HIS A 476 14.89 5.02 33.25
CA HIS A 476 15.47 4.22 32.16
C HIS A 476 16.69 3.39 32.57
N SER A 477 17.60 3.93 33.40
CA SER A 477 18.84 3.24 33.83
C SER A 477 18.65 2.38 35.08
N GLY A 478 17.86 2.85 36.04
CA GLY A 478 17.75 2.29 37.38
C GLY A 478 18.95 2.53 38.30
N GLU A 479 19.88 3.41 37.92
CA GLU A 479 21.01 3.78 38.78
C GLU A 479 20.54 4.65 39.95
N GLN A 480 20.93 4.27 41.16
CA GLN A 480 20.54 4.98 42.39
C GLN A 480 21.07 6.41 42.45
N LEU A 481 22.19 6.70 41.79
CA LEU A 481 22.74 8.05 41.69
C LEU A 481 21.71 9.05 41.13
N TYR A 482 20.91 8.65 40.13
CA TYR A 482 19.86 9.53 39.60
C TYR A 482 18.67 9.66 40.55
N MET A 483 18.33 8.62 41.32
CA MET A 483 17.29 8.73 42.36
C MET A 483 17.72 9.71 43.44
N GLU A 484 18.96 9.60 43.93
CA GLU A 484 19.51 10.58 44.89
C GLU A 484 19.57 11.98 44.29
N GLY A 485 19.92 12.10 43.00
CA GLY A 485 19.82 13.37 42.27
C GLY A 485 18.41 13.95 42.23
N VAL A 486 17.37 13.13 42.01
CA VAL A 486 15.96 13.55 42.10
C VAL A 486 15.65 14.09 43.49
N LYS A 487 16.02 13.34 44.55
CA LYS A 487 15.79 13.77 45.94
C LYS A 487 16.48 15.09 46.26
N GLN A 488 17.74 15.24 45.85
CA GLN A 488 18.52 16.46 46.05
C GLN A 488 17.93 17.66 45.30
N ALA A 489 17.50 17.48 44.04
CA ALA A 489 16.90 18.56 43.27
C ALA A 489 15.58 19.05 43.89
N VAL A 490 14.74 18.11 44.34
CA VAL A 490 13.49 18.42 45.06
C VAL A 490 13.79 19.16 46.38
N LEU A 491 14.76 18.67 47.16
CA LEU A 491 15.17 19.32 48.42
C LEU A 491 15.76 20.71 48.18
N GLN A 492 16.59 20.91 47.15
CA GLN A 492 17.17 22.22 46.83
C GLN A 492 16.11 23.25 46.42
N ASP A 493 15.09 22.86 45.67
CA ASP A 493 14.00 23.77 45.29
C ASP A 493 13.20 24.21 46.53
N VAL A 494 12.91 23.29 47.45
CA VAL A 494 12.21 23.62 48.70
C VAL A 494 13.07 24.48 49.63
N HIS A 495 14.37 24.17 49.78
CA HIS A 495 15.27 24.96 50.63
C HIS A 495 15.50 26.37 50.09
N THR A 496 15.64 26.55 48.77
CA THR A 496 15.79 27.88 48.18
C THR A 496 14.53 28.73 48.41
N ARG A 497 13.33 28.14 48.34
CA ARG A 497 12.08 28.81 48.68
C ARG A 497 11.95 29.16 50.16
N LEU A 498 12.32 28.23 51.04
CA LEU A 498 12.33 28.49 52.48
C LEU A 498 13.30 29.61 52.84
N ALA A 499 14.50 29.62 52.25
CA ALA A 499 15.50 30.67 52.42
C ALA A 499 15.00 32.04 51.95
N VAL A 500 14.37 32.09 50.76
CA VAL A 500 13.73 33.33 50.25
C VAL A 500 12.59 33.78 51.17
N SER A 501 11.78 32.86 51.70
CA SER A 501 10.69 33.19 52.62
C SER A 501 11.20 33.73 53.97
N THR A 502 12.29 33.15 54.50
CA THR A 502 12.94 33.67 55.72
C THR A 502 13.64 35.00 55.49
N ASP A 503 14.23 35.22 54.32
CA ASP A 503 14.86 36.50 53.98
C ASP A 503 13.81 37.61 53.82
N VAL A 504 12.65 37.31 53.21
CA VAL A 504 11.52 38.25 53.11
C VAL A 504 10.91 38.56 54.49
N LEU A 505 10.70 37.55 55.34
CA LEU A 505 10.22 37.75 56.72
C LEU A 505 11.24 38.51 57.59
N SER A 506 12.53 38.31 57.35
CA SER A 506 13.58 39.08 58.02
C SER A 506 13.66 40.52 57.49
N ALA A 507 13.43 40.77 56.20
CA ALA A 507 13.38 42.11 55.64
C ALA A 507 12.18 42.93 56.16
N ASP A 508 11.02 42.28 56.39
CA ASP A 508 9.85 42.94 56.98
C ASP A 508 10.02 43.23 58.49
N LEU A 509 10.87 42.48 59.20
CA LEU A 509 11.22 42.76 60.60
C LEU A 509 12.26 43.88 60.78
N TRP A 510 12.90 44.32 59.68
CA TRP A 510 13.94 45.37 59.67
C TRP A 510 13.51 46.63 58.91
N GLN A 511 12.22 46.99 58.89
CA GLN A 511 11.81 48.35 58.51
C GLN A 511 11.94 49.32 59.71
N PRO A 512 12.84 50.32 59.68
CA PRO A 512 12.91 51.34 60.71
C PRO A 512 11.87 52.43 60.44
N GLY A 513 10.83 52.47 61.27
CA GLY A 513 10.12 53.68 61.70
C GLY A 513 9.41 54.55 60.65
N LEU A 514 8.09 54.43 60.57
CA LEU A 514 7.22 55.57 60.29
C LEU A 514 6.44 55.92 61.56
N ARG A 515 6.78 57.08 62.15
CA ARG A 515 6.17 57.67 63.34
C ARG A 515 4.67 57.97 63.12
N PRO A 516 3.85 57.96 64.19
CA PRO A 516 2.46 58.34 64.12
C PRO A 516 2.34 59.87 63.96
N VAL A 517 1.44 60.30 63.10
CA VAL A 517 0.93 61.68 63.12
C VAL A 517 -0.57 61.60 63.40
N SER A 518 -0.94 62.15 64.55
CA SER A 518 -2.28 62.66 64.88
C SER A 518 -2.08 64.07 65.44
N PRO A 519 -3.08 64.97 65.43
CA PRO A 519 -4.43 64.87 64.85
C PRO A 519 -4.62 65.64 63.53
#